data_AF-A0A392M4W5-F1
#
_entry.id   AF-A0A392M4W5-F1
#
_cell.length_a   1.000
_cell.length_b   1.000
_cell.length_c   1.000
_cell.angle_alpha   90.00
_cell.angle_beta   90.00
_cell.angle_gamma   90.00
#
_symmetry.space_group_name_H-M   'P 1'
#
loop_
_entity.id
_entity.type
_entity.pdbx_description
1 polymer ?
#
loop_
_entity_poly.entity_id
_entity_poly.type
_entity_poly.pdbx_seq_one_letter_code
_entity_poly.pdbx_strand_id
1 'polypeptide(L)'
;MLSKQMQRKLSKSERENLYLKWGISMSSKHRGLQLAHRLWSETEDINHVRESATIVAKLVGTVEPDHAFKEMFGLNFAPRRRRKKSFGWTSSMRQIL
;
A
#
# COMPACT_ATOMS: atom_id res chain seq x y z
N MET A 1 -1.61 0.80 4.38
CA MET A 1 -2.29 -0.52 4.46
C MET A 1 -2.29 -1.15 3.08
N LEU A 2 -1.97 -2.44 3.00
CA LEU A 2 -1.81 -3.22 1.75
C LEU A 2 -3.05 -3.13 0.85
N SER A 3 -4.25 -3.20 1.42
CA SER A 3 -5.52 -3.04 0.70
C SER A 3 -5.61 -1.73 -0.11
N LYS A 4 -5.05 -0.63 0.41
CA LYS A 4 -4.98 0.65 -0.33
C LYS A 4 -3.94 0.61 -1.45
N GLN A 5 -2.82 -0.10 -1.26
CA GLN A 5 -1.82 -0.25 -2.32
C GLN A 5 -2.34 -1.10 -3.48
N MET A 6 -3.12 -2.15 -3.19
CA MET A 6 -3.80 -2.94 -4.24
C MET A 6 -4.65 -2.06 -5.16
N GLN A 7 -5.38 -1.10 -4.59
CA GLN A 7 -6.21 -0.16 -5.37
C GLN A 7 -5.38 0.80 -6.23
N ARG A 8 -4.16 1.14 -5.81
CA ARG A 8 -3.30 2.12 -6.48
C ARG A 8 -2.36 1.50 -7.52
N LYS A 9 -1.91 0.27 -7.28
CA LYS A 9 -0.82 -0.38 -8.03
C LYS A 9 -1.31 -1.46 -8.99
N LEU A 10 -2.52 -1.96 -8.81
CA LEU A 10 -3.08 -3.01 -9.66
C LEU A 10 -4.30 -2.50 -10.41
N SER A 11 -4.40 -2.91 -11.67
CA SER A 11 -5.59 -2.73 -12.49
C SER A 11 -6.80 -3.48 -11.90
N LYS A 12 -7.99 -3.26 -12.45
CA LYS A 12 -9.21 -3.98 -12.03
C LYS A 12 -9.09 -5.49 -12.29
N SER A 13 -8.66 -5.88 -13.48
CA SER A 13 -8.50 -7.27 -13.89
C SER A 13 -7.45 -8.01 -13.06
N GLU A 14 -6.30 -7.39 -12.79
CA GLU A 14 -5.27 -7.98 -11.92
C GLU A 14 -5.80 -8.26 -10.51
N ARG A 15 -6.61 -7.34 -9.95
CA ARG A 15 -7.23 -7.53 -8.64
C ARG A 15 -8.23 -8.67 -8.64
N GLU A 16 -9.08 -8.75 -9.66
CA GLU A 16 -10.08 -9.81 -9.81
C GLU A 16 -9.40 -11.18 -9.93
N ASN A 17 -8.36 -11.29 -10.77
CA ASN A 17 -7.56 -12.50 -10.91
C ASN A 17 -6.89 -12.91 -9.60
N LEU A 18 -6.31 -11.95 -8.86
CA LEU A 18 -5.72 -12.24 -7.55
C LEU A 18 -6.77 -12.73 -6.56
N TYR A 19 -7.93 -12.08 -6.48
CA TYR A 19 -8.99 -12.52 -5.58
C TYR A 19 -9.48 -13.93 -5.94
N LEU A 20 -9.67 -14.25 -7.22
CA LEU A 20 -10.05 -15.60 -7.65
C LEU A 20 -8.98 -16.63 -7.29
N LYS A 21 -7.72 -16.38 -7.67
CA LYS A 21 -6.59 -17.28 -7.38
C LYS A 21 -6.46 -17.53 -5.87
N TRP A 22 -6.68 -16.50 -5.07
CA TRP A 22 -6.57 -16.56 -3.62
C TRP A 22 -7.86 -17.01 -2.95
N GLY A 23 -8.85 -17.53 -3.68
CA GLY A 23 -10.07 -18.13 -3.12
C GLY A 23 -11.03 -17.13 -2.47
N ILE A 24 -11.03 -15.88 -2.93
CA ILE A 24 -11.89 -14.80 -2.43
C ILE A 24 -13.00 -14.57 -3.46
N SER A 25 -14.25 -14.81 -3.03
CA SER A 25 -15.41 -14.62 -3.90
C SER A 25 -15.56 -13.17 -4.37
N MET A 26 -15.95 -12.98 -5.64
CA MET A 26 -16.27 -11.66 -6.19
C MET A 26 -17.46 -10.98 -5.51
N SER A 27 -18.40 -11.76 -4.97
CA SER A 27 -19.56 -11.25 -4.23
C SER A 27 -19.21 -10.82 -2.79
N SER A 28 -18.02 -11.16 -2.29
CA SER A 28 -17.64 -10.87 -0.90
C SER A 28 -17.32 -9.38 -0.68
N LYS A 29 -17.59 -8.90 0.54
CA LYS A 29 -17.27 -7.54 0.97
C LYS A 29 -15.81 -7.45 1.41
N HIS A 30 -15.20 -6.27 1.30
CA HIS A 30 -13.84 -5.99 1.78
C HIS A 30 -12.74 -6.93 1.21
N ARG A 31 -12.86 -7.36 -0.05
CA ARG A 31 -11.92 -8.28 -0.72
C ARG A 31 -10.43 -7.94 -0.54
N GLY A 32 -10.07 -6.66 -0.66
CA GLY A 32 -8.68 -6.22 -0.47
C GLY A 32 -8.16 -6.39 0.96
N LEU A 33 -9.04 -6.33 1.98
CA LEU A 33 -8.66 -6.60 3.37
C LEU A 33 -8.53 -8.11 3.60
N GLN A 34 -9.45 -8.91 3.07
CA GLN A 34 -9.36 -10.37 3.12
C GLN A 34 -8.07 -10.88 2.48
N LEU A 35 -7.71 -10.35 1.31
CA LEU A 35 -6.46 -10.71 0.65
C LEU A 35 -5.25 -10.31 1.50
N ALA A 36 -5.24 -9.08 2.04
CA ALA A 36 -4.16 -8.62 2.91
C ALA A 36 -3.98 -9.50 4.16
N HIS A 37 -5.07 -10.06 4.69
CA HIS A 37 -5.01 -11.02 5.78
C HIS A 37 -4.38 -12.35 5.32
N ARG A 38 -4.89 -12.96 4.25
CA ARG A 38 -4.39 -14.24 3.72
C ARG A 38 -2.90 -14.21 3.35
N LEU A 39 -2.39 -13.08 2.88
CA LEU A 39 -0.97 -12.89 2.58
C LEU A 39 -0.06 -12.97 3.83
N TRP A 40 -0.62 -12.79 5.04
CA TRP A 40 0.14 -12.78 6.30
C TRP A 40 -0.28 -13.86 7.32
N SER A 41 -1.29 -14.67 7.01
CA SER A 41 -1.80 -15.68 7.95
C SER A 41 -1.14 -17.04 7.85
N GLU A 42 -0.67 -17.43 6.66
CA GLU A 42 -0.11 -18.76 6.42
C GLU A 42 1.42 -18.67 6.34
N THR A 43 2.08 -19.35 7.26
CA THR A 43 3.53 -19.29 7.48
C THR A 43 4.24 -20.63 7.34
N GLU A 44 3.48 -21.73 7.30
CA GLU A 44 4.03 -23.09 7.28
C GLU A 44 4.33 -23.54 5.84
N ASP A 45 3.52 -23.10 4.88
CA ASP A 45 3.77 -23.37 3.46
C ASP A 45 4.73 -22.35 2.83
N ILE A 46 5.98 -22.77 2.60
CA ILE A 46 7.03 -21.96 1.97
C ILE A 46 6.60 -21.45 0.57
N ASN A 47 5.83 -22.21 -0.19
CA ASN A 47 5.36 -21.77 -1.50
C ASN A 47 4.35 -20.64 -1.36
N HIS A 48 3.42 -20.77 -0.41
CA HIS A 48 2.47 -19.71 -0.07
C HIS A 48 3.19 -18.45 0.42
N VAL A 49 4.20 -18.59 1.28
CA VAL A 49 5.03 -17.47 1.77
C VAL A 49 5.75 -16.79 0.61
N ARG A 50 6.35 -17.55 -0.31
CA ARG A 50 7.05 -17.00 -1.48
C ARG A 50 6.09 -16.24 -2.39
N GLU A 51 4.91 -16.79 -2.66
CA GLU A 51 3.92 -16.12 -3.49
C GLU A 51 3.41 -14.84 -2.81
N SER A 52 3.13 -14.91 -1.50
CA SER A 52 2.73 -13.77 -0.68
C SER A 52 3.77 -12.65 -0.75
N ALA A 53 5.04 -12.97 -0.55
CA ALA A 53 6.14 -12.02 -0.62
C ALA A 53 6.25 -11.37 -2.00
N THR A 54 6.05 -12.13 -3.07
CA THR A 54 6.07 -11.63 -4.46
C THR A 54 4.96 -10.59 -4.69
N ILE A 55 3.74 -10.87 -4.21
CA ILE A 55 2.61 -9.94 -4.30
C ILE A 55 2.90 -8.67 -3.48
N VAL A 56 3.40 -8.82 -2.26
CA VAL A 56 3.72 -7.69 -1.38
C VAL A 56 4.81 -6.81 -1.98
N ALA A 57 5.86 -7.40 -2.56
CA ALA A 57 6.94 -6.68 -3.25
C ALA A 57 6.40 -5.85 -4.42
N LYS A 58 5.50 -6.43 -5.25
CA LYS A 58 4.83 -5.69 -6.33
C LYS A 58 3.99 -4.52 -5.81
N LEU A 59 3.33 -4.67 -4.66
CA LEU A 59 2.43 -3.67 -4.09
C LEU A 59 3.14 -2.54 -3.35
N VAL A 60 4.20 -2.85 -2.61
CA VAL A 60 4.96 -1.88 -1.82
C VAL A 60 6.09 -1.24 -2.65
N GLY A 61 6.51 -1.92 -3.72
CA GLY A 61 7.74 -1.62 -4.43
C GLY A 61 8.91 -2.31 -3.73
N THR A 62 9.88 -2.76 -4.52
CA THR A 62 11.21 -3.10 -4.00
C THR A 62 11.92 -1.79 -3.72
N VAL A 63 12.31 -1.57 -2.46
CA VAL A 63 13.33 -0.55 -2.16
C VAL A 63 14.64 -1.16 -2.66
N GLU A 64 15.19 -0.62 -3.75
CA GLU A 64 16.60 -0.85 -4.04
C GLU A 64 17.39 -0.47 -2.78
N PRO A 65 18.23 -1.36 -2.22
CA PRO A 65 19.06 -1.03 -1.06
C PRO A 65 19.86 0.26 -1.25
N ASP A 66 20.15 0.59 -2.51
CA ASP A 66 20.96 1.74 -2.93
C ASP A 66 20.23 3.09 -2.81
N HIS A 67 18.92 3.12 -2.60
CA HIS A 67 18.16 4.37 -2.48
C HIS A 67 18.17 4.99 -1.07
N ALA A 68 18.85 4.35 -0.10
CA ALA A 68 19.26 5.00 1.14
C ALA A 68 20.69 4.56 1.45
N PHE A 69 21.66 5.41 1.12
CA PHE A 69 23.06 5.18 1.46
C PHE A 69 23.17 4.84 2.95
N LYS A 70 23.95 3.80 3.29
CA LYS A 70 24.23 3.39 4.68
C LYS A 70 24.69 4.57 5.57
N GLU A 71 25.27 5.59 4.95
CA GLU A 71 25.71 6.85 5.55
C GLU A 71 24.56 7.78 5.98
N MET A 72 23.37 7.66 5.38
CA MET A 72 22.21 8.52 5.65
C MET A 72 21.39 8.11 6.88
N PHE A 73 21.68 6.94 7.47
CA PHE A 73 20.98 6.45 8.67
C PHE A 73 21.39 7.19 9.94
N GLY A 74 22.62 7.73 10.02
CA GLY A 74 23.08 8.55 11.15
C GLY A 74 22.68 10.03 11.06
N LEU A 75 22.30 10.50 9.87
CA LEU A 75 22.08 11.93 9.58
C LEU A 75 20.60 12.33 9.41
N ASN A 76 19.65 11.44 9.74
CA ASN A 76 18.20 11.71 9.68
C ASN A 76 17.66 12.18 8.30
N PHE A 77 18.31 11.82 7.19
CA PHE A 77 17.86 12.15 5.83
C PHE A 77 16.81 11.18 5.26
N ALA A 78 16.42 10.15 6.02
CA ALA A 78 15.30 9.29 5.65
C ALA A 78 14.05 10.14 5.32
N PRO A 79 13.31 9.85 4.23
CA PRO A 79 12.20 10.67 3.78
C PRO A 79 11.21 10.99 4.91
N ARG A 80 11.25 12.23 5.44
CA ARG A 80 10.30 12.69 6.44
C ARG A 80 8.91 12.69 5.82
N ARG A 81 7.96 11.99 6.46
CA ARG A 81 6.55 11.97 6.04
C ARG A 81 6.06 13.41 5.86
N ARG A 82 5.76 13.79 4.62
CA ARG A 82 5.13 15.08 4.31
C ARG A 82 3.80 15.15 5.08
N ARG A 83 3.74 15.97 6.14
CA ARG A 83 2.47 16.32 6.79
C ARG A 83 1.60 16.97 5.71
N LYS A 84 0.45 16.38 5.40
CA LYS A 84 -0.54 17.00 4.51
C LYS A 84 -0.96 18.32 5.15
N LYS A 85 -0.63 19.46 4.52
CA LYS A 85 -1.20 20.76 4.89
C LYS A 85 -2.71 20.68 4.70
N SER A 86 -3.49 20.88 5.76
CA SER A 86 -4.92 21.18 5.61
C SER A 86 -5.03 22.56 4.97
N PHE A 87 -5.71 22.65 3.83
CA PHE A 87 -6.13 23.93 3.26
C PHE A 87 -7.20 24.52 4.18
N GLY A 88 -6.85 25.57 4.93
CA GLY A 88 -7.80 26.41 5.64
C GLY A 88 -8.38 27.43 4.68
N TRP A 89 -9.70 27.39 4.50
CA TRP A 89 -10.51 28.25 3.65
C TRP A 89 -10.30 29.74 4.01
N THR A 90 -9.80 30.56 3.08
CA THR A 90 -9.81 32.02 3.25
C THR A 90 -11.22 32.52 2.93
N SER A 91 -12.01 32.86 3.94
CA SER A 91 -13.22 33.66 3.71
C SER A 91 -12.78 35.11 3.52
N SER A 92 -12.83 35.58 2.28
CA SER A 92 -12.62 36.98 1.92
C SER A 92 -13.73 37.78 2.59
N MET A 93 -13.41 38.50 3.67
CA MET A 93 -14.33 39.49 4.21
C MET A 93 -14.39 40.65 3.21
N ARG A 94 -15.51 40.71 2.49
CA ARG A 94 -15.85 41.82 1.59
C ARG A 94 -16.09 43.09 2.42
N GLN A 95 -15.81 44.21 1.77
CA GLN A 95 -16.26 45.57 2.07
C GLN A 95 -17.49 45.65 2.97
N ILE A 96 -17.49 46.58 3.94
CA ILE A 96 -18.59 47.50 4.23
C ILE A 96 -18.04 48.67 5.08
N LEU A 97 -18.21 49.87 4.51
CA LEU A 97 -18.17 51.23 5.06
C LEU A 97 -16.85 51.78 5.63
#